data_AF-A0A9P3LGG0-F1
#
_entry.id   AF-A0A9P3LGG0-F1
#
_cell.length_a   1.000
_cell.length_b   1.000
_cell.length_c   1.000
_cell.angle_alpha   90.00
_cell.angle_beta   90.00
_cell.angle_gamma   90.00
#
_symmetry.space_group_name_H-M   'P 1'
#
loop_
_entity.id
_entity.type
_entity.pdbx_description
1 polymer ?
#
loop_
_entity_poly.entity_id
_entity_poly.type
_entity_poly.pdbx_seq_one_letter_code
_entity_poly.pdbx_strand_id
1 'polypeptide(L)'
;MPVNRELQEAAIVSQIPDREEILKLVNRFASNEDFDTIKSFLTAAKAVRSLESFRTMKRANRVRKHCVRCHGVYTDEENTSKSCVIPHLFCSDGRGTGGMGEGGKIYEYEALCCEDVVVEEEGAGNDNYRMRGLGFCLVDRHTEDPEVAAEDHNGENVVPCEIDASGKCTREYLNPNHHSPHFH
;
A
#
# COMPACT_ATOMS: atom_id res chain seq x y z
N MET A 1 -16.81 -2.03 -24.22
CA MET A 1 -15.97 -2.62 -25.29
C MET A 1 -14.79 -3.30 -24.58
N PRO A 2 -14.55 -4.60 -24.79
CA PRO A 2 -13.45 -5.28 -24.14
C PRO A 2 -12.13 -4.69 -24.67
N VAL A 3 -11.33 -4.12 -23.76
CA VAL A 3 -9.94 -3.74 -24.06
C VAL A 3 -9.22 -5.03 -24.45
N ASN A 4 -8.55 -5.04 -25.61
CA ASN A 4 -7.88 -6.24 -26.12
C ASN A 4 -6.90 -6.75 -25.06
N ARG A 5 -7.09 -7.99 -24.60
CA ARG A 5 -6.27 -8.66 -23.59
C ARG A 5 -4.77 -8.56 -23.90
N GLU A 6 -4.42 -8.58 -25.19
CA GLU A 6 -3.06 -8.39 -25.69
C GLU A 6 -2.46 -7.03 -25.32
N LEU A 7 -3.26 -5.95 -25.33
CA LEU A 7 -2.82 -4.61 -24.93
C LEU A 7 -2.58 -4.53 -23.42
N GLN A 8 -3.35 -5.25 -22.61
CA GLN A 8 -3.16 -5.30 -21.15
C GLN A 8 -1.89 -6.09 -20.79
N GLU A 9 -1.68 -7.25 -21.41
CA GLU A 9 -0.48 -8.07 -21.21
C GLU A 9 0.78 -7.32 -21.67
N ALA A 10 0.74 -6.61 -22.81
CA ALA A 10 1.86 -5.79 -23.27
C ALA A 10 2.21 -4.63 -22.32
N ALA A 11 1.21 -4.01 -21.68
CA ALA A 11 1.40 -2.93 -20.72
C ALA A 11 2.04 -3.40 -19.40
N ILE A 12 1.74 -4.64 -18.97
CA ILE A 12 2.28 -5.23 -17.73
C ILE A 12 3.77 -5.56 -17.87
N VAL A 13 4.21 -5.99 -19.06
CA VAL A 13 5.56 -6.51 -19.29
C VAL A 13 6.54 -5.43 -19.77
N SER A 14 6.04 -4.32 -20.31
CA SER A 14 6.88 -3.29 -20.92
C SER A 14 7.43 -2.31 -19.87
N GLN A 15 8.67 -2.51 -19.44
CA GLN A 15 9.44 -1.42 -18.84
C GLN A 15 9.73 -0.39 -19.94
N ILE A 16 9.07 0.77 -19.85
CA ILE A 16 9.30 1.85 -20.81
C ILE A 16 10.67 2.45 -20.50
N PRO A 17 11.63 2.40 -21.45
CA PRO A 17 12.96 2.94 -21.23
C PRO A 17 12.92 4.44 -20.98
N ASP A 18 13.77 4.92 -20.09
CA ASP A 18 13.87 6.34 -19.77
C ASP A 18 14.56 7.14 -20.89
N ARG A 19 14.57 8.47 -20.76
CA ARG A 19 15.18 9.36 -21.76
C ARG A 19 16.66 9.04 -21.98
N GLU A 20 17.39 8.72 -20.93
CA GLU A 20 18.83 8.48 -20.98
C GLU A 20 19.13 7.13 -21.65
N GLU A 21 18.32 6.12 -21.37
CA GLU A 21 18.37 4.81 -22.01
C GLU A 21 18.07 4.90 -23.51
N ILE A 22 17.05 5.67 -23.90
CA ILE A 22 16.74 5.92 -25.33
C ILE A 22 17.90 6.63 -26.03
N LEU A 23 18.49 7.65 -25.40
CA LEU A 23 19.63 8.37 -25.98
C LEU A 23 20.87 7.48 -26.10
N LYS A 24 21.14 6.64 -25.10
CA LYS A 24 22.23 5.65 -25.16
C LYS A 24 22.00 4.63 -26.28
N LEU A 25 20.77 4.16 -26.46
CA LEU A 25 20.42 3.22 -27.53
C LEU A 25 20.65 3.83 -28.92
N VAL A 26 20.11 5.04 -29.14
CA VAL A 26 20.24 5.78 -30.41
C VAL A 26 21.71 6.03 -30.75
N ASN A 27 22.52 6.44 -29.77
CA ASN A 27 23.92 6.77 -30.01
C ASN A 27 24.82 5.54 -30.22
N ARG A 28 24.38 4.34 -29.81
CA ARG A 28 25.25 3.15 -29.76
C ARG A 28 24.96 2.13 -30.86
N PHE A 29 23.74 2.08 -31.39
CA PHE A 29 23.30 0.99 -32.28
C PHE A 29 22.50 1.40 -33.50
N ALA A 30 22.16 2.68 -33.70
CA ALA A 30 21.27 3.03 -34.81
C ALA A 30 22.04 3.06 -36.15
N SER A 31 21.79 2.08 -37.01
CA SER A 31 21.98 2.27 -38.45
C SER A 31 21.00 3.34 -38.97
N ASN A 32 21.21 3.85 -40.19
CA ASN A 32 20.29 4.84 -40.77
C ASN A 32 18.83 4.30 -40.85
N GLU A 33 18.65 2.99 -41.03
CA GLU A 33 17.32 2.34 -41.05
C GLU A 33 16.70 2.23 -39.66
N ASP A 34 17.50 1.98 -38.62
CA ASP A 34 17.04 2.01 -37.23
C ASP A 34 16.61 3.41 -36.81
N PHE A 35 17.25 4.44 -37.35
CA PHE A 35 16.94 5.84 -37.04
C PHE A 35 15.52 6.21 -37.46
N ASP A 36 15.10 5.82 -38.66
CA ASP A 36 13.73 6.07 -39.15
C ASP A 36 12.69 5.27 -38.35
N THR A 37 13.03 4.06 -37.95
CA THR A 37 12.19 3.21 -37.09
C THR A 37 12.02 3.84 -35.70
N ILE A 38 13.11 4.23 -35.05
CA ILE A 38 13.09 4.89 -33.72
C ILE A 38 12.32 6.22 -33.81
N LYS A 39 12.55 7.01 -34.85
CA LYS A 39 11.82 8.27 -35.08
C LYS A 39 10.32 8.04 -35.24
N SER A 40 9.92 6.97 -35.91
CA SER A 40 8.51 6.58 -36.06
C SER A 40 7.89 6.20 -34.71
N PHE A 41 8.58 5.40 -33.89
CA PHE A 41 8.13 5.08 -32.53
C PHE A 41 8.01 6.32 -31.64
N LEU A 42 8.99 7.21 -31.66
CA LEU A 42 8.94 8.47 -30.89
C LEU A 42 7.78 9.37 -31.34
N THR A 43 7.50 9.40 -32.65
CA THR A 43 6.36 10.14 -33.21
C THR A 43 5.03 9.54 -32.76
N ALA A 44 4.89 8.22 -32.79
CA ALA A 44 3.72 7.51 -32.27
C ALA A 44 3.52 7.76 -30.77
N ALA A 45 4.59 7.67 -29.97
CA ALA A 45 4.55 7.97 -28.53
C ALA A 45 4.12 9.42 -28.26
N LYS A 46 4.62 10.38 -29.05
CA LYS A 46 4.20 11.79 -28.98
C LYS A 46 2.72 11.95 -29.31
N ALA A 47 2.22 11.24 -30.33
CA ALA A 47 0.81 11.26 -30.70
C ALA A 47 -0.07 10.72 -29.57
N VAL A 48 0.28 9.57 -28.97
CA VAL A 48 -0.41 9.00 -27.80
C VAL A 48 -0.40 9.99 -26.62
N ARG A 49 0.75 10.60 -26.31
CA ARG A 49 0.86 11.60 -25.23
C ARG A 49 0.01 12.86 -25.46
N SER A 50 -0.34 13.14 -26.72
CA SER A 50 -1.18 14.27 -27.08
C SER A 50 -2.68 13.98 -26.93
N LEU A 51 -3.09 12.71 -26.85
CA LEU A 51 -4.47 12.31 -26.66
C LEU A 51 -5.00 12.84 -25.33
N GLU A 52 -6.22 13.38 -25.36
CA GLU A 52 -6.89 13.90 -24.16
C GLU A 52 -7.10 12.79 -23.13
N SER A 53 -7.54 11.60 -23.56
CA SER A 53 -7.71 10.44 -22.69
C SER A 53 -6.42 10.07 -21.95
N PHE A 54 -5.28 10.07 -22.64
CA PHE A 54 -3.98 9.82 -22.03
C PHE A 54 -3.64 10.89 -20.99
N ARG A 55 -3.87 12.17 -21.30
CA ARG A 55 -3.62 13.28 -20.35
C ARG A 55 -4.53 13.20 -19.13
N THR A 56 -5.80 12.86 -19.32
CA THR A 56 -6.78 12.69 -18.24
C THR A 56 -6.38 11.53 -17.34
N MET A 57 -6.01 10.38 -17.90
CA MET A 57 -5.47 9.23 -17.17
C MET A 57 -4.20 9.64 -16.39
N LYS A 58 -3.24 10.32 -17.02
CA LYS A 58 -2.00 10.78 -16.37
C LYS A 58 -2.30 11.75 -15.21
N ARG A 59 -3.30 12.61 -15.34
CA ARG A 59 -3.75 13.49 -14.25
C ARG A 59 -4.41 12.71 -13.13
N ALA A 60 -5.27 11.74 -13.45
CA ALA A 60 -5.90 10.85 -12.48
C ALA A 60 -4.86 10.09 -11.65
N ASN A 61 -3.79 9.58 -12.28
CA ASN A 61 -2.71 8.87 -11.58
C ASN A 61 -1.93 9.74 -10.57
N ARG A 62 -2.08 11.08 -10.63
CA ARG A 62 -1.46 12.04 -9.70
C ARG A 62 -2.40 12.51 -8.60
N VAL A 63 -3.66 12.06 -8.61
CA VAL A 63 -4.59 12.34 -7.54
C VAL A 63 -4.10 11.61 -6.30
N ARG A 64 -4.01 12.35 -5.18
CA ARG A 64 -3.61 11.78 -3.90
C ARG A 64 -4.77 10.96 -3.34
N LYS A 65 -4.46 9.72 -2.95
CA LYS A 65 -5.36 8.72 -2.39
C LYS A 65 -4.96 8.37 -0.97
N HIS A 66 -5.91 7.88 -0.21
CA HIS A 66 -5.70 7.43 1.16
C HIS A 66 -5.60 5.91 1.21
N CYS A 67 -4.54 5.38 1.83
CA CYS A 67 -4.43 3.95 2.05
C CYS A 67 -5.17 3.56 3.33
N VAL A 68 -6.23 2.74 3.24
CA VAL A 68 -6.97 2.30 4.44
C VAL A 68 -6.20 1.30 5.31
N ARG A 69 -5.08 0.75 4.81
CA ARG A 69 -4.20 -0.16 5.57
C ARG A 69 -3.15 0.59 6.41
N CYS A 70 -2.30 1.37 5.75
CA CYS A 70 -1.21 2.08 6.42
C CYS A 70 -1.56 3.51 6.83
N HIS A 71 -2.73 4.02 6.42
CA HIS A 71 -3.15 5.41 6.55
C HIS A 71 -2.24 6.45 5.90
N GLY A 72 -1.31 6.00 5.06
CA GLY A 72 -0.46 6.85 4.25
C GLY A 72 -1.25 7.47 3.09
N VAL A 73 -0.72 8.57 2.57
CA VAL A 73 -1.24 9.18 1.35
C VAL A 73 -0.32 8.82 0.19
N TYR A 74 -0.88 8.37 -0.93
CA TYR A 74 -0.13 7.90 -2.08
C TYR A 74 -0.76 8.36 -3.40
N THR A 75 -0.01 8.24 -4.49
CA THR A 75 -0.51 8.37 -5.86
C THR A 75 -0.36 7.02 -6.58
N ASP A 76 -1.09 6.80 -7.68
CA ASP A 76 -0.95 5.55 -8.43
C ASP A 76 0.46 5.40 -9.04
N GLU A 77 1.18 6.52 -9.28
CA GLU A 77 2.58 6.52 -9.69
C GLU A 77 3.53 6.00 -8.58
N GLU A 78 3.21 6.27 -7.31
CA GLU A 78 3.98 5.83 -6.14
C GLU A 78 3.57 4.43 -5.66
N ASN A 79 2.41 3.91 -6.10
CA ASN A 79 1.83 2.66 -5.60
C ASN A 79 2.46 1.41 -6.22
N THR A 80 3.70 1.11 -5.84
CA THR A 80 4.40 -0.15 -6.14
C THR A 80 4.04 -1.27 -5.15
N SER A 81 4.44 -2.52 -5.45
CA SER A 81 4.27 -3.67 -4.54
C SER A 81 5.08 -3.61 -3.25
N LYS A 82 5.80 -2.51 -2.99
CA LYS A 82 6.62 -2.32 -1.79
C LYS A 82 6.35 -1.00 -1.06
N SER A 83 5.21 -0.38 -1.33
CA SER A 83 4.94 1.01 -0.93
C SER A 83 4.15 1.10 0.37
N CYS A 84 3.22 0.17 0.55
CA CYS A 84 2.45 0.01 1.77
C CYS A 84 3.20 -0.92 2.70
N VAL A 85 3.69 -0.36 3.81
CA VAL A 85 4.43 -1.10 4.84
C VAL A 85 3.69 -0.91 6.16
N ILE A 86 3.26 -2.01 6.78
CA ILE A 86 2.48 -1.98 8.02
C ILE A 86 3.02 -2.98 9.07
N PRO A 87 2.69 -2.78 10.35
CA PRO A 87 3.09 -3.68 11.42
C PRO A 87 2.57 -5.11 11.22
N HIS A 88 3.00 -6.01 12.10
CA HIS A 88 2.42 -7.34 12.18
C HIS A 88 0.90 -7.29 12.45
N LEU A 89 0.17 -8.20 11.84
CA LEU A 89 -1.22 -8.48 12.16
C LEU A 89 -1.27 -9.50 13.28
N PHE A 90 -2.07 -9.22 14.30
CA PHE A 90 -2.28 -10.12 15.43
C PHE A 90 -3.67 -10.73 15.37
N CYS A 91 -3.78 -11.97 15.84
CA CYS A 91 -5.07 -12.59 16.11
C CYS A 91 -5.82 -11.79 17.18
N SER A 92 -7.14 -11.88 17.17
CA SER A 92 -8.00 -11.22 18.16
C SER A 92 -8.23 -12.07 19.39
N ASP A 93 -8.11 -13.38 19.24
CA ASP A 93 -8.19 -14.35 20.32
C ASP A 93 -6.85 -14.43 21.06
N GLY A 94 -6.71 -13.65 22.13
CA GLY A 94 -5.56 -13.74 23.04
C GLY A 94 -5.55 -15.05 23.82
N ARG A 95 -4.40 -15.72 23.87
CA ARG A 95 -4.19 -16.93 24.67
C ARG A 95 -3.62 -16.57 26.04
N GLY A 96 -4.29 -16.99 27.11
CA GLY A 96 -3.74 -16.87 28.46
C GLY A 96 -2.48 -17.73 28.63
N THR A 97 -1.39 -17.12 29.07
CA THR A 97 -0.08 -17.78 29.21
C THR A 97 0.07 -18.55 30.53
N GLY A 98 -0.86 -18.33 31.47
CA GLY A 98 -0.76 -18.80 32.85
C GLY A 98 0.16 -17.95 33.74
N GLY A 99 0.86 -16.97 33.15
CA GLY A 99 1.66 -15.98 33.88
C GLY A 99 0.81 -14.92 34.58
N MET A 100 1.38 -14.36 35.65
CA MET A 100 0.84 -13.22 36.39
C MET A 100 1.88 -12.08 36.35
N GLY A 101 1.48 -10.93 35.82
CA GLY A 101 2.20 -9.67 35.95
C GLY A 101 1.72 -8.86 37.16
N GLU A 102 2.27 -7.66 37.34
CA GLU A 102 1.88 -6.70 38.38
C GLU A 102 0.40 -6.27 38.25
N GLY A 103 -0.13 -6.23 37.03
CA GLY A 103 -1.49 -5.83 36.67
C GLY A 103 -2.48 -6.98 36.45
N GLY A 104 -2.05 -8.25 36.51
CA GLY A 104 -2.94 -9.40 36.39
C GLY A 104 -2.47 -10.51 35.47
N LYS A 105 -3.40 -11.28 34.90
CA LYS A 105 -3.09 -12.38 33.97
C LYS A 105 -2.49 -11.83 32.67
N ILE A 106 -1.48 -12.52 32.15
CA ILE A 106 -0.87 -12.18 30.87
C ILE A 106 -1.56 -12.96 29.75
N TYR A 107 -1.89 -12.25 28.67
CA TYR A 107 -2.45 -12.79 27.44
C TYR A 107 -1.46 -12.55 26.30
N GLU A 108 -1.25 -13.57 25.47
CA GLU A 108 -0.42 -13.50 24.27
C GLU A 108 -1.30 -13.52 23.02
N TYR A 109 -1.02 -12.62 22.10
CA TYR A 109 -1.67 -12.52 20.80
C TYR A 109 -0.63 -12.87 19.74
N GLU A 110 -0.85 -13.98 19.04
CA GLU A 110 0.05 -14.47 17.99
C GLU A 110 -0.14 -13.66 16.70
N ALA A 111 0.96 -13.38 16.01
CA ALA A 111 0.89 -12.74 14.71
C ALA A 111 0.36 -13.71 13.65
N LEU A 112 -0.62 -13.27 12.86
CA LEU A 112 -1.14 -14.03 11.72
C LEU A 112 -0.17 -14.08 10.53
N CYS A 113 0.77 -13.13 10.48
CA CYS A 113 1.62 -12.90 9.32
C CYS A 113 3.04 -13.50 9.43
N CYS A 114 3.51 -13.78 10.63
CA CYS A 114 4.91 -14.10 10.92
C CYS A 114 4.94 -15.10 12.10
N GLU A 115 5.66 -16.22 12.00
CA GLU A 115 5.78 -17.21 13.09
C GLU A 115 6.58 -16.65 14.28
N ASP A 116 6.30 -17.14 15.50
CA ASP A 116 6.97 -16.77 16.76
C ASP A 116 6.94 -15.27 17.13
N VAL A 117 6.06 -14.49 16.50
CA VAL A 117 5.82 -13.09 16.83
C VAL A 117 4.57 -12.99 17.69
N VAL A 118 4.75 -12.53 18.93
CA VAL A 118 3.66 -12.38 19.90
C VAL A 118 3.63 -10.98 20.51
N VAL A 119 2.43 -10.51 20.85
CA VAL A 119 2.22 -9.32 21.66
C VAL A 119 1.55 -9.71 22.97
N GLU A 120 2.03 -9.14 24.07
CA GLU A 120 1.48 -9.41 25.39
C GLU A 120 0.53 -8.30 25.83
N GLU A 121 -0.62 -8.66 26.40
CA GLU A 121 -1.50 -7.77 27.15
C GLU A 121 -1.53 -8.21 28.63
N GLU A 122 -1.35 -7.27 29.54
CA GLU A 122 -1.33 -7.54 30.97
C GLU A 122 -2.67 -7.14 31.61
N GLY A 123 -3.53 -8.10 31.92
CA GLY A 123 -4.91 -7.85 32.35
C GLY A 123 -5.82 -7.65 31.14
N ALA A 124 -6.54 -8.71 30.74
CA ALA A 124 -7.34 -8.71 29.51
C ALA A 124 -8.28 -7.51 29.37
N GLY A 125 -8.28 -6.93 28.17
CA GLY A 125 -9.18 -5.85 27.77
C GLY A 125 -8.85 -4.50 28.42
N ASN A 126 -7.57 -4.24 28.70
CA ASN A 126 -7.10 -2.96 29.18
C ASN A 126 -6.31 -2.17 28.12
N ASP A 127 -6.18 -2.73 26.92
CA ASP A 127 -5.56 -2.13 25.74
C ASP A 127 -4.07 -1.76 25.94
N ASN A 128 -3.43 -2.32 26.98
CA ASN A 128 -2.03 -2.04 27.32
C ASN A 128 -1.11 -3.13 26.75
N TYR A 129 -0.93 -3.07 25.44
CA TYR A 129 -0.11 -4.03 24.69
C TYR A 129 1.39 -3.72 24.77
N ARG A 130 2.19 -4.72 25.12
CA ARG A 130 3.66 -4.65 25.12
C ARG A 130 4.23 -5.20 23.82
N MET A 131 4.36 -4.32 22.82
CA MET A 131 5.03 -4.63 21.57
C MET A 131 6.53 -4.28 21.69
N ARG A 132 7.39 -5.22 22.11
CA ARG A 132 8.85 -4.96 22.15
C ARG A 132 9.54 -5.48 20.91
N GLY A 133 10.19 -4.58 20.16
CA GLY A 133 11.12 -4.94 19.09
C GLY A 133 10.47 -5.42 17.79
N LEU A 134 9.14 -5.32 17.68
CA LEU A 134 8.42 -5.71 16.48
C LEU A 134 8.52 -4.60 15.43
N GLY A 135 9.07 -4.95 14.27
CA GLY A 135 9.16 -4.06 13.12
C GLY A 135 7.89 -4.08 12.28
N PHE A 136 8.00 -3.53 11.07
CA PHE A 136 7.01 -3.72 10.04
C PHE A 136 7.22 -5.09 9.36
N CYS A 137 6.17 -5.89 9.15
CA CYS A 137 6.25 -7.24 8.53
C CYS A 137 5.60 -7.23 7.13
N LEU A 138 4.41 -6.66 6.98
CA LEU A 138 3.68 -6.72 5.70
C LEU A 138 4.09 -5.58 4.75
N VAL A 139 4.40 -5.97 3.51
CA VAL A 139 4.87 -5.09 2.45
C VAL A 139 4.08 -5.38 1.17
N ASP A 140 3.31 -4.41 0.71
CA ASP A 140 2.42 -4.55 -0.45
C ASP A 140 2.13 -3.20 -1.15
N ARG A 141 1.19 -3.17 -2.10
CA ARG A 141 0.55 -1.97 -2.65
C ARG A 141 -0.37 -1.30 -1.64
N HIS A 142 -0.56 0.01 -1.75
CA HIS A 142 -1.64 0.70 -1.05
C HIS A 142 -3.01 0.35 -1.65
N THR A 143 -4.06 0.41 -0.84
CA THR A 143 -5.46 0.24 -1.26
C THR A 143 -6.34 1.30 -0.61
N GLU A 144 -7.32 1.81 -1.35
CA GLU A 144 -8.43 2.66 -0.86
C GLU A 144 -9.69 1.84 -0.54
N ASP A 145 -9.63 0.52 -0.81
CA ASP A 145 -10.74 -0.41 -0.67
C ASP A 145 -10.70 -1.10 0.70
N PRO A 146 -11.67 -0.85 1.59
CA PRO A 146 -11.73 -1.47 2.91
C PRO A 146 -12.06 -2.97 2.86
N GLU A 147 -12.74 -3.47 1.82
CA GLU A 147 -13.05 -4.89 1.69
C GLU A 147 -11.77 -5.66 1.38
N VAL A 148 -10.97 -5.19 0.42
CA VAL A 148 -9.64 -5.74 0.12
C VAL A 148 -8.74 -5.68 1.35
N ALA A 149 -8.76 -4.55 2.08
CA ALA A 149 -7.97 -4.44 3.30
C ALA A 149 -8.41 -5.45 4.37
N ALA A 150 -9.71 -5.64 4.57
CA ALA A 150 -10.25 -6.55 5.57
C ALA A 150 -9.97 -8.02 5.25
N GLU A 151 -10.13 -8.42 3.98
CA GLU A 151 -9.79 -9.77 3.51
C GLU A 151 -8.32 -10.10 3.75
N ASP A 152 -7.42 -9.15 3.47
CA ASP A 152 -5.98 -9.35 3.63
C ASP A 152 -5.49 -9.17 5.09
N HIS A 153 -6.25 -8.47 5.95
CA HIS A 153 -5.79 -7.98 7.27
C HIS A 153 -6.79 -8.19 8.41
N ASN A 154 -7.43 -9.36 8.43
CA ASN A 154 -8.34 -9.86 9.47
C ASN A 154 -9.45 -8.91 9.93
N GLY A 155 -9.77 -7.85 9.17
CA GLY A 155 -10.81 -6.85 9.43
C GLY A 155 -10.56 -5.94 10.65
N GLU A 156 -10.00 -6.48 11.72
CA GLU A 156 -9.83 -5.79 13.01
C GLU A 156 -8.62 -4.84 13.03
N ASN A 157 -7.62 -5.10 12.18
CA ASN A 157 -6.46 -4.22 12.04
C ASN A 157 -6.66 -3.09 11.00
N VAL A 158 -7.83 -3.04 10.35
CA VAL A 158 -8.22 -1.95 9.45
C VAL A 158 -8.97 -0.89 10.27
N VAL A 159 -8.22 0.08 10.78
CA VAL A 159 -8.80 1.15 11.61
C VAL A 159 -9.65 2.07 10.73
N PRO A 160 -10.96 2.26 11.01
CA PRO A 160 -11.76 3.26 10.34
C PRO A 160 -11.12 4.65 10.49
N CYS A 161 -11.10 5.39 9.40
CA CYS A 161 -10.53 6.72 9.38
C CYS A 161 -11.32 7.64 8.47
N GLU A 162 -11.30 8.92 8.83
CA GLU A 162 -11.83 10.00 8.03
C GLU A 162 -10.68 10.89 7.57
N ILE A 163 -10.85 11.53 6.42
CA ILE A 163 -9.97 12.62 6.02
C ILE A 163 -10.62 13.93 6.42
N ASP A 164 -9.94 14.66 7.31
CA ASP A 164 -10.41 15.96 7.77
C ASP A 164 -10.34 17.03 6.65
N ALA A 165 -10.90 18.21 6.93
CA ALA A 165 -10.90 19.34 5.99
C ALA A 165 -9.48 19.83 5.60
N SER A 166 -8.44 19.45 6.36
CA SER A 166 -7.04 19.77 6.06
C SER A 166 -6.35 18.72 5.18
N GLY A 167 -7.05 17.63 4.84
CA GLY A 167 -6.49 16.51 4.10
C GLY A 167 -5.69 15.54 4.97
N LYS A 168 -5.81 15.62 6.29
CA LYS A 168 -5.12 14.73 7.23
C LYS A 168 -6.06 13.57 7.60
N CYS A 169 -5.51 12.37 7.61
CA CYS A 169 -6.20 11.20 8.13
C CYS A 169 -6.38 11.34 9.65
N THR A 170 -7.63 11.32 10.10
CA THR A 170 -8.04 11.21 11.49
C THR A 170 -8.63 9.82 11.71
N ARG A 171 -8.08 9.06 12.65
CA ARG A 171 -8.57 7.72 13.00
C ARG A 171 -9.64 7.86 14.09
N GLU A 172 -10.79 7.20 13.95
CA GLU A 172 -11.90 7.33 14.92
C GLU A 172 -11.45 7.02 16.36
N TYR A 173 -10.63 5.98 16.56
CA TYR A 173 -10.15 5.56 17.88
C TYR A 173 -9.01 6.41 18.46
N LEU A 174 -8.39 7.30 17.68
CA LEU A 174 -7.35 8.22 18.15
C LEU A 174 -7.84 9.67 18.27
N ASN A 175 -9.15 9.89 18.21
CA ASN A 175 -9.69 11.19 18.60
C ASN A 175 -9.36 11.41 20.08
N PRO A 176 -8.54 12.42 20.45
CA PRO A 176 -8.13 12.66 21.83
C PRO A 176 -9.30 12.99 22.77
N ASN A 177 -10.51 13.18 22.22
CA ASN A 177 -11.75 13.37 22.97
C ASN A 177 -12.56 12.07 23.19
N HIS A 178 -12.14 10.94 22.59
CA HIS A 178 -12.72 9.62 22.88
C HIS A 178 -11.94 8.99 24.03
N HIS A 179 -12.61 8.82 25.18
CA HIS A 179 -11.97 8.44 26.44
C HIS A 179 -11.49 6.98 26.54
N SER A 180 -11.69 6.15 25.51
CA SER A 180 -11.21 4.76 25.47
C SER A 180 -11.16 4.28 24.01
N PRO A 181 -9.98 3.99 23.42
CA PRO A 181 -9.92 3.28 22.15
C PRO A 181 -10.33 1.84 22.39
N HIS A 182 -11.51 1.42 21.93
CA HIS A 182 -11.91 0.03 21.97
C HIS A 182 -11.36 -0.69 20.73
N PHE A 183 -10.48 -1.66 20.94
CA PHE A 183 -10.19 -2.69 19.93
C PHE A 183 -11.32 -3.73 20.05
N HIS A 184 -12.08 -3.93 18.97
CA HIS A 184 -13.16 -4.90 18.90
C HIS A 184 -12.72 -6.15 18.17
#